data_AF-B1Q2P3-F1
#
_entry.id   AF-B1Q2P3-F1
#
_cell.length_a   1.000
_cell.length_b   1.000
_cell.length_c   1.000
_cell.angle_alpha   90.00
_cell.angle_beta   90.00
_cell.angle_gamma   90.00
#
_symmetry.space_group_name_H-M   'P 1'
#
loop_
_entity.id
_entity.type
_entity.pdbx_description
1 polymer ?
#
loop_
_entity_poly.entity_id
_entity_poly.type
_entity_poly.pdbx_seq_one_letter_code
_entity_poly.pdbx_strand_id
1 'polypeptide(L)'
;MSARTRRHWWAHVETCRPYTLAYPGLAGLAGAALGGHPAPAQWMTAWLAPTLVWAAGLYLGDYLDRELDAGSKPHRPIPSGRLRPGTAVAVGAGCVAVALAVTALVQAWAVAVAVLGAVGVVVYSKVLKPRGIFGNLARGLLTGLVLLFAATVVDGHPVALAWAWACVFLVQDTASNLVGTVRDTAGDRAGGYRTLPVVIGARAASWCAAALFAAAMAAAVALAVIGGLGAVGGGLVLAAVCLGLAGYRVLLGGDPADPRRALRTHEILIAERLVLAAAVASGGLGAPVAVVILVAALAISLSTQALLRRRHEFGDIPVRSA
;
A
#
# COMPACT_ATOMS: atom_id res chain seq x y z
N MET A 1 8.65 4.31 31.85
CA MET A 1 8.50 5.23 30.68
C MET A 1 7.45 6.29 31.03
N SER A 2 7.76 7.59 30.91
CA SER A 2 6.82 8.66 31.30
C SER A 2 5.55 8.66 30.42
N ALA A 3 4.42 9.18 30.94
CA ALA A 3 3.16 9.27 30.19
C ALA A 3 3.32 10.07 28.89
N ARG A 4 4.12 11.14 28.91
CA ARG A 4 4.46 11.96 27.74
C ARG A 4 5.26 11.17 26.71
N THR A 5 6.28 10.43 27.15
CA THR A 5 7.10 9.57 26.28
C THR A 5 6.23 8.49 25.63
N ARG A 6 5.35 7.82 26.39
CA ARG A 6 4.40 6.82 25.86
C ARG A 6 3.49 7.41 24.79
N ARG A 7 2.95 8.63 25.02
CA ARG A 7 2.08 9.31 24.06
C ARG A 7 2.80 9.63 22.75
N HIS A 8 4.05 10.07 22.79
CA HIS A 8 4.85 10.35 21.59
C HIS A 8 5.22 9.07 20.83
N TRP A 9 5.67 8.01 21.53
CA TRP A 9 5.94 6.71 20.90
C TRP A 9 4.73 6.17 20.16
N TRP A 10 3.56 6.23 20.79
CA TRP A 10 2.33 5.75 20.18
C TRP A 10 1.90 6.57 18.97
N ALA A 11 2.20 7.88 18.95
CA ALA A 11 1.96 8.73 17.79
C ALA A 11 2.76 8.25 16.56
N HIS A 12 4.02 7.82 16.77
CA HIS A 12 4.83 7.22 15.71
C HIS A 12 4.25 5.87 15.25
N VAL A 13 3.83 5.01 16.17
CA VAL A 13 3.19 3.73 15.82
C VAL A 13 1.93 3.96 14.98
N GLU A 14 1.06 4.90 15.35
CA GLU A 14 -0.13 5.23 14.58
C GLU A 14 0.21 5.81 13.20
N THR A 15 1.24 6.67 13.09
CA THR A 15 1.67 7.28 11.82
C THR A 15 2.28 6.25 10.87
N CYS A 16 3.09 5.33 11.42
CA CYS A 16 3.72 4.24 10.67
C CYS A 16 2.72 3.22 10.12
N ARG A 17 1.48 3.17 10.63
CA ARG A 17 0.43 2.24 10.20
C ARG A 17 0.96 0.83 9.97
N PRO A 18 1.40 0.10 11.03
CA PRO A 18 2.12 -1.16 10.89
C PRO A 18 1.39 -2.20 10.04
N TYR A 19 0.07 -2.12 10.00
CA TYR A 19 -0.78 -2.95 9.16
C TYR A 19 -0.52 -2.82 7.65
N THR A 20 0.14 -1.75 7.21
CA THR A 20 0.54 -1.53 5.80
C THR A 20 2.02 -1.80 5.53
N LEU A 21 2.88 -1.85 6.56
CA LEU A 21 4.33 -1.81 6.36
C LEU A 21 4.92 -3.08 5.74
N ALA A 22 4.30 -4.24 5.96
CA ALA A 22 4.79 -5.48 5.37
C ALA A 22 4.59 -5.53 3.85
N TYR A 23 3.59 -4.84 3.33
CA TYR A 23 3.23 -4.88 1.91
C TYR A 23 4.32 -4.37 0.96
N PRO A 24 4.85 -3.13 1.08
CA PRO A 24 5.88 -2.64 0.17
C PRO A 24 7.12 -3.53 0.16
N GLY A 25 7.52 -4.07 1.31
CA GLY A 25 8.63 -5.02 1.40
C GLY A 25 8.35 -6.33 0.67
N LEU A 26 7.16 -6.93 0.86
CA LEU A 26 6.76 -8.13 0.11
C LEU A 26 6.65 -7.86 -1.41
N ALA A 27 6.14 -6.70 -1.82
CA ALA A 27 6.08 -6.31 -3.23
C ALA A 27 7.49 -6.15 -3.83
N GLY A 28 8.43 -5.63 -3.04
CA GLY A 28 9.84 -5.59 -3.42
C GLY A 28 10.46 -6.98 -3.54
N LEU A 29 10.19 -7.90 -2.60
CA LEU A 29 10.60 -9.30 -2.73
C LEU A 29 9.98 -9.97 -3.98
N ALA A 30 8.73 -9.67 -4.30
CA ALA A 30 8.10 -10.13 -5.54
C ALA A 30 8.86 -9.63 -6.77
N GLY A 31 9.21 -8.34 -6.83
CA GLY A 31 10.01 -7.80 -7.93
C GLY A 31 11.41 -8.41 -8.03
N ALA A 32 12.09 -8.62 -6.91
CA ALA A 32 13.41 -9.26 -6.89
C ALA A 32 13.35 -10.72 -7.36
N ALA A 33 12.30 -11.45 -7.00
CA ALA A 33 12.07 -12.81 -7.51
C ALA A 33 11.92 -12.87 -9.03
N LEU A 34 11.42 -11.80 -9.65
CA LEU A 34 11.31 -11.66 -11.11
C LEU A 34 12.62 -11.23 -11.79
N GLY A 35 13.62 -10.82 -11.00
CA GLY A 35 14.93 -10.38 -11.48
C GLY A 35 15.96 -11.50 -11.66
N GLY A 36 15.62 -12.77 -11.43
CA GLY A 36 16.52 -13.90 -11.61
C GLY A 36 17.04 -14.48 -10.29
N HIS A 37 18.34 -14.34 -10.02
CA HIS A 37 19.01 -14.96 -8.86
C HIS A 37 19.58 -13.90 -7.91
N PRO A 38 18.78 -13.32 -6.99
CA PRO A 38 19.25 -12.25 -6.14
C PRO A 38 20.23 -12.73 -5.08
N ALA A 39 21.33 -12.00 -4.92
CA ALA A 39 22.24 -12.13 -3.78
C ALA A 39 21.55 -11.67 -2.48
N PRO A 40 22.06 -12.08 -1.29
CA PRO A 40 21.47 -11.69 -0.01
C PRO A 40 21.30 -10.18 0.19
N ALA A 41 22.28 -9.38 -0.27
CA ALA A 41 22.22 -7.92 -0.21
C ALA A 41 21.10 -7.36 -1.11
N GLN A 42 20.87 -7.96 -2.27
CA GLN A 42 19.79 -7.57 -3.19
C GLN A 42 18.42 -7.89 -2.61
N TRP A 43 18.24 -9.08 -1.99
CA TRP A 43 17.02 -9.41 -1.26
C TRP A 43 16.72 -8.41 -0.14
N MET A 44 17.74 -8.08 0.66
CA MET A 44 17.59 -7.14 1.76
C MET A 44 17.24 -5.74 1.26
N THR A 45 17.91 -5.24 0.21
CA THR A 45 17.62 -3.93 -0.39
C THR A 45 16.23 -3.89 -1.04
N ALA A 46 15.85 -4.94 -1.76
CA ALA A 46 14.54 -5.07 -2.38
C ALA A 46 13.40 -5.03 -1.34
N TRP A 47 13.62 -5.54 -0.12
CA TRP A 47 12.64 -5.43 0.96
C TRP A 47 12.71 -4.08 1.69
N LEU A 48 13.92 -3.65 2.07
CA LEU A 48 14.13 -2.52 2.96
C LEU A 48 13.83 -1.17 2.29
N ALA A 49 14.32 -0.95 1.07
CA ALA A 49 14.18 0.35 0.42
C ALA A 49 12.70 0.72 0.15
N PRO A 50 11.85 -0.16 -0.42
CA PRO A 50 10.43 0.14 -0.58
C PRO A 50 9.70 0.33 0.75
N THR A 51 10.06 -0.43 1.78
CA THR A 51 9.48 -0.31 3.12
C THR A 51 9.78 1.05 3.75
N LEU A 52 11.03 1.52 3.62
CA LEU A 52 11.44 2.85 4.07
C LEU A 52 10.78 3.97 3.27
N VAL A 53 10.69 3.85 1.94
CA VAL A 53 10.00 4.84 1.10
C VAL A 53 8.51 4.89 1.41
N TRP A 54 7.88 3.74 1.70
CA TRP A 54 6.50 3.70 2.18
C TRP A 54 6.33 4.41 3.52
N ALA A 55 7.17 4.10 4.51
CA ALA A 55 7.17 4.79 5.79
C ALA A 55 7.34 6.30 5.61
N ALA A 56 8.28 6.72 4.75
CA ALA A 56 8.44 8.13 4.39
C ALA A 56 7.17 8.74 3.83
N GLY A 57 6.49 8.04 2.90
CA GLY A 57 5.23 8.48 2.33
C GLY A 57 4.10 8.61 3.35
N LEU A 58 4.07 7.77 4.39
CA LEU A 58 3.11 7.92 5.49
C LEU A 58 3.38 9.19 6.31
N TYR A 59 4.64 9.44 6.71
CA TYR A 59 4.98 10.63 7.50
C TYR A 59 4.83 11.93 6.70
N LEU A 60 5.34 11.95 5.46
CA LEU A 60 5.26 13.13 4.59
C LEU A 60 3.83 13.36 4.11
N GLY A 61 3.07 12.29 3.83
CA GLY A 61 1.65 12.36 3.51
C GLY A 61 0.87 13.00 4.64
N ASP A 62 0.99 12.50 5.86
CA ASP A 62 0.31 13.07 7.04
C ASP A 62 0.73 14.53 7.29
N TYR A 63 2.01 14.88 7.04
CA TYR A 63 2.46 16.27 7.11
C TYR A 63 1.74 17.14 6.08
N LEU A 64 1.63 16.70 4.83
CA LEU A 64 1.00 17.46 3.75
C LEU A 64 -0.53 17.56 3.92
N ASP A 65 -1.15 16.50 4.43
CA ASP A 65 -2.60 16.41 4.64
C ASP A 65 -3.07 17.03 5.97
N ARG A 66 -2.17 17.54 6.81
CA ARG A 66 -2.48 17.98 8.20
C ARG A 66 -3.65 18.96 8.32
N GLU A 67 -3.85 19.85 7.35
CA GLU A 67 -4.93 20.85 7.35
C GLU A 67 -6.28 20.20 6.99
N LEU A 68 -6.29 19.31 5.99
CA LEU A 68 -7.45 18.50 5.64
C LEU A 68 -7.85 17.56 6.80
N ASP A 69 -6.86 16.92 7.40
CA ASP A 69 -7.05 16.02 8.53
C ASP A 69 -7.48 16.76 9.79
N ALA A 70 -7.13 18.04 9.98
CA ALA A 70 -7.63 18.84 11.10
C ALA A 70 -9.15 19.03 11.07
N GLY A 71 -9.74 19.11 9.87
CA GLY A 71 -11.20 19.16 9.70
C GLY A 71 -11.88 17.80 9.79
N SER A 72 -11.31 16.78 9.12
CA SER A 72 -11.99 15.48 8.95
C SER A 72 -11.62 14.42 10.00
N LYS A 73 -10.36 14.42 10.47
CA LYS A 73 -9.78 13.40 11.35
C LYS A 73 -8.88 14.05 12.43
N PRO A 74 -9.43 14.95 13.27
CA PRO A 74 -8.64 15.77 14.21
C PRO A 74 -7.89 14.95 15.27
N HIS A 75 -8.30 13.70 15.50
CA HIS A 75 -7.64 12.78 16.44
C HIS A 75 -6.30 12.24 15.92
N ARG A 76 -5.98 12.38 14.63
CA ARG A 76 -4.73 11.89 14.04
C ARG A 76 -3.48 12.52 14.70
N PRO A 77 -2.31 11.85 14.67
CA PRO A 77 -1.12 12.28 15.39
C PRO A 77 -0.70 13.74 15.17
N ILE A 78 -0.69 14.24 13.94
CA ILE A 78 -0.26 15.61 13.62
C ILE A 78 -1.35 16.64 13.99
N PRO A 79 -2.62 16.53 13.54
CA PRO A 79 -3.66 17.49 13.93
C PRO A 79 -3.92 17.57 15.43
N SER A 80 -3.81 16.44 16.15
CA SER A 80 -3.97 16.40 17.62
C SER A 80 -2.76 16.94 18.40
N GLY A 81 -1.69 17.36 17.72
CA GLY A 81 -0.46 17.85 18.33
C GLY A 81 0.40 16.79 19.03
N ARG A 82 0.06 15.50 18.89
CA ARG A 82 0.84 14.38 19.47
C ARG A 82 2.17 14.15 18.75
N LEU A 83 2.22 14.49 17.45
CA LEU A 83 3.40 14.46 16.62
C LEU A 83 3.64 15.84 15.99
N ARG A 84 4.84 16.40 16.13
CA ARG A 84 5.18 17.69 15.54
C ARG A 84 5.34 17.55 14.01
N PRO A 85 4.81 18.50 13.20
CA PRO A 85 4.97 18.48 11.75
C PRO A 85 6.44 18.37 11.30
N GLY A 86 7.35 19.12 11.92
CA GLY A 86 8.79 19.06 11.61
C GLY A 86 9.43 17.71 11.92
N THR A 87 8.96 16.99 12.95
CA THR A 87 9.40 15.63 13.25
C THR A 87 8.96 14.66 12.15
N ALA A 88 7.74 14.79 11.64
CA ALA A 88 7.27 13.96 10.54
C ALA A 88 8.12 14.18 9.27
N VAL A 89 8.45 15.43 8.94
CA VAL A 89 9.36 15.75 7.83
C VAL A 89 10.74 15.14 8.02
N ALA A 90 11.34 15.29 9.22
CA ALA A 90 12.67 14.76 9.51
C ALA A 90 12.72 13.23 9.41
N VAL A 91 11.73 12.54 9.98
CA VAL A 91 11.64 11.07 9.89
C VAL A 91 11.44 10.63 8.44
N GLY A 92 10.53 11.27 7.71
CA GLY A 92 10.26 10.93 6.32
C GLY A 92 11.48 11.14 5.42
N ALA A 93 12.16 12.28 5.55
CA ALA A 93 13.39 12.57 4.81
C ALA A 93 14.52 11.59 5.17
N GLY A 94 14.67 11.24 6.45
CA GLY A 94 15.63 10.25 6.91
C GLY A 94 15.37 8.86 6.30
N CYS A 95 14.12 8.42 6.26
CA CYS A 95 13.74 7.16 5.62
C CYS A 95 14.10 7.15 4.12
N VAL A 96 13.83 8.24 3.38
CA VAL A 96 14.23 8.36 1.97
C VAL A 96 15.76 8.32 1.83
N ALA A 97 16.49 9.07 2.65
CA ALA A 97 17.95 9.10 2.60
C ALA A 97 18.56 7.71 2.82
N VAL A 98 18.07 6.97 3.82
CA VAL A 98 18.53 5.59 4.08
C VAL A 98 18.16 4.67 2.92
N ALA A 99 16.93 4.76 2.38
CA ALA A 99 16.51 3.96 1.24
C ALA A 99 17.40 4.17 0.01
N LEU A 100 17.74 5.43 -0.29
CA LEU A 100 18.64 5.78 -1.40
C LEU A 100 20.07 5.29 -1.14
N ALA A 101 20.56 5.42 0.09
CA ALA A 101 21.89 4.96 0.47
C ALA A 101 22.03 3.44 0.31
N VAL A 102 21.11 2.64 0.86
CA VAL A 102 21.18 1.17 0.72
C VAL A 102 21.00 0.71 -0.73
N THR A 103 20.23 1.46 -1.52
CA THR A 103 20.09 1.21 -2.96
C THR A 103 21.40 1.47 -3.69
N ALA A 104 22.03 2.63 -3.46
CA ALA A 104 23.28 3.01 -4.13
C ALA A 104 24.43 2.04 -3.84
N LEU A 105 24.47 1.47 -2.62
CA LEU A 105 25.47 0.48 -2.22
C LEU A 105 25.33 -0.87 -2.93
N VAL A 106 24.14 -1.20 -3.45
CA VAL A 106 23.86 -2.50 -4.09
C VAL A 106 23.75 -2.36 -5.61
N GLN A 107 23.06 -1.33 -6.10
CA GLN A 107 22.84 -1.10 -7.52
C GLN A 107 22.59 0.39 -7.81
N ALA A 108 23.62 1.09 -8.27
CA ALA A 108 23.56 2.54 -8.51
C ALA A 108 22.48 2.95 -9.53
N TRP A 109 22.24 2.12 -10.56
CA TRP A 109 21.19 2.40 -11.56
C TRP A 109 19.78 2.36 -10.98
N ALA A 110 19.55 1.56 -9.94
CA ALA A 110 18.25 1.48 -9.26
C ALA A 110 17.92 2.75 -8.46
N VAL A 111 18.92 3.61 -8.18
CA VAL A 111 18.72 4.89 -7.48
C VAL A 111 17.79 5.80 -8.28
N ALA A 112 17.88 5.82 -9.61
CA ALA A 112 16.98 6.62 -10.44
C ALA A 112 15.51 6.24 -10.23
N VAL A 113 15.22 4.93 -10.20
CA VAL A 113 13.87 4.42 -9.95
C VAL A 113 13.41 4.73 -8.53
N ALA A 114 14.30 4.61 -7.54
CA ALA A 114 14.00 4.97 -6.14
C ALA A 114 13.69 6.47 -5.98
N VAL A 115 14.44 7.35 -6.65
CA VAL A 115 14.18 8.80 -6.67
C VAL A 115 12.83 9.09 -7.33
N LEU A 116 12.52 8.45 -8.46
CA LEU A 116 11.21 8.59 -9.11
C LEU A 116 10.07 8.17 -8.17
N GLY A 117 10.24 7.08 -7.42
CA GLY A 117 9.28 6.65 -6.40
C GLY A 117 9.10 7.69 -5.30
N ALA A 118 10.19 8.21 -4.73
CA ALA A 118 10.14 9.23 -3.67
C ALA A 118 9.50 10.54 -4.14
N VAL A 119 9.82 11.01 -5.36
CA VAL A 119 9.20 12.19 -5.98
C VAL A 119 7.71 11.91 -6.23
N GLY A 120 7.38 10.74 -6.76
CA GLY A 120 6.00 10.35 -7.04
C GLY A 120 5.12 10.34 -5.79
N VAL A 121 5.65 10.00 -4.61
CA VAL A 121 4.94 10.12 -3.33
C VAL A 121 4.56 11.57 -3.03
N VAL A 122 5.48 12.52 -3.23
CA VAL A 122 5.22 13.95 -3.00
C VAL A 122 4.22 14.49 -4.03
N VAL A 123 4.40 14.13 -5.31
CA VAL A 123 3.51 14.53 -6.41
C VAL A 123 2.10 13.98 -6.20
N TYR A 124 1.98 12.72 -5.76
CA TYR A 124 0.71 12.13 -5.37
C TYR A 124 0.00 12.99 -4.32
N SER A 125 0.66 13.23 -3.18
CA SER A 125 0.04 13.92 -2.04
C SER A 125 -0.31 15.38 -2.35
N LYS A 126 0.56 16.12 -3.05
CA LYS A 126 0.33 17.56 -3.33
C LYS A 126 -0.55 17.83 -4.54
N VAL A 127 -0.51 16.95 -5.55
CA VAL A 127 -1.07 17.26 -6.88
C VAL A 127 -2.14 16.27 -7.26
N LEU A 128 -1.86 14.97 -7.28
CA LEU A 128 -2.76 14.02 -7.96
C LEU A 128 -3.91 13.55 -7.07
N LYS A 129 -3.73 13.50 -5.75
CA LYS A 129 -4.74 13.06 -4.78
C LYS A 129 -6.11 13.74 -4.97
N PRO A 130 -6.25 15.06 -5.11
CA PRO A 130 -7.55 15.71 -5.29
C PRO A 130 -8.15 15.61 -6.72
N ARG A 131 -7.50 14.92 -7.67
CA ARG A 131 -7.82 14.95 -9.11
C ARG A 131 -8.42 13.62 -9.62
N GLY A 132 -9.66 13.34 -9.26
CA GLY A 132 -10.42 12.20 -9.80
C GLY A 132 -9.72 10.87 -9.55
N ILE A 133 -9.54 10.09 -10.63
CA ILE A 133 -8.85 8.79 -10.59
C ILE A 133 -7.32 8.90 -10.61
N PHE A 134 -6.75 10.07 -10.95
CA PHE A 134 -5.29 10.21 -11.09
C PHE A 134 -4.55 10.01 -9.76
N GLY A 135 -5.16 10.38 -8.63
CA GLY A 135 -4.62 10.04 -7.32
C GLY A 135 -4.50 8.53 -7.12
N ASN A 136 -5.55 7.78 -7.49
CA ASN A 136 -5.55 6.33 -7.37
C ASN A 136 -4.54 5.67 -8.32
N LEU A 137 -4.46 6.14 -9.57
CA LEU A 137 -3.49 5.67 -10.57
C LEU A 137 -2.05 5.94 -10.12
N ALA A 138 -1.78 7.11 -9.53
CA ALA A 138 -0.45 7.41 -9.00
C ALA A 138 -0.06 6.46 -7.85
N ARG A 139 -1.01 6.12 -6.97
CA ARG A 139 -0.77 5.12 -5.92
C ARG A 139 -0.45 3.74 -6.51
N GLY A 140 -1.20 3.31 -7.53
CA GLY A 140 -0.92 2.11 -8.30
C GLY A 140 0.46 2.13 -8.96
N LEU A 141 0.78 3.22 -9.66
CA LEU A 141 2.04 3.38 -10.38
C LEU A 141 3.25 3.24 -9.44
N LEU A 142 3.18 3.85 -8.26
CA LEU A 142 4.22 3.72 -7.24
C LEU A 142 4.44 2.26 -6.81
N THR A 143 3.39 1.46 -6.73
CA THR A 143 3.49 0.04 -6.40
C THR A 143 4.06 -0.77 -7.57
N GLY A 144 3.65 -0.49 -8.82
CA GLY A 144 4.30 -1.08 -9.99
C GLY A 144 5.79 -0.74 -10.08
N LEU A 145 6.17 0.50 -9.77
CA LEU A 145 7.56 0.95 -9.70
C LEU A 145 8.36 0.23 -8.61
N VAL A 146 7.74 -0.24 -7.52
CA VAL A 146 8.43 -1.07 -6.52
C VAL A 146 8.89 -2.40 -7.11
N LEU A 147 8.05 -3.05 -7.92
CA LEU A 147 8.43 -4.31 -8.58
C LEU A 147 9.57 -4.08 -9.57
N LEU A 148 9.46 -3.03 -10.39
CA LEU A 148 10.50 -2.67 -11.35
C LEU A 148 11.81 -2.27 -10.67
N PHE A 149 11.73 -1.48 -9.61
CA PHE A 149 12.87 -1.13 -8.77
C PHE A 149 13.60 -2.39 -8.28
N ALA A 150 12.86 -3.32 -7.69
CA ALA A 150 13.47 -4.52 -7.12
C ALA A 150 14.04 -5.46 -8.20
N ALA A 151 13.38 -5.59 -9.36
CA ALA A 151 13.95 -6.32 -10.49
C ALA A 151 15.25 -5.66 -11.00
N THR A 152 15.28 -4.34 -11.10
CA THR A 152 16.49 -3.56 -11.45
C THR A 152 17.60 -3.71 -10.43
N VAL A 153 17.30 -3.79 -9.13
CA VAL A 153 18.31 -4.06 -8.08
C VAL A 153 19.04 -5.38 -8.33
N VAL A 154 18.35 -6.37 -8.89
CA VAL A 154 18.89 -7.72 -9.13
C VAL A 154 19.75 -7.77 -10.40
N ASP A 155 19.20 -7.37 -11.55
CA ASP A 155 19.83 -7.61 -12.85
C ASP A 155 20.14 -6.32 -13.64
N GLY A 156 20.01 -5.16 -12.99
CA GLY A 156 20.25 -3.84 -13.60
C GLY A 156 19.16 -3.38 -14.57
N HIS A 157 18.31 -4.27 -15.05
CA HIS A 157 17.18 -3.97 -15.93
C HIS A 157 16.01 -4.96 -15.71
N PRO A 158 14.75 -4.49 -15.71
CA PRO A 158 13.60 -5.36 -15.51
C PRO A 158 13.24 -6.12 -16.81
N VAL A 159 13.13 -7.45 -16.72
CA VAL A 159 12.67 -8.32 -17.81
C VAL A 159 11.18 -8.11 -18.12
N ALA A 160 10.72 -8.58 -19.29
CA ALA A 160 9.32 -8.41 -19.73
C ALA A 160 8.28 -8.94 -18.72
N LEU A 161 8.58 -10.05 -18.05
CA LEU A 161 7.71 -10.62 -17.02
C LEU A 161 7.58 -9.69 -15.79
N ALA A 162 8.65 -8.98 -15.42
CA ALA A 162 8.63 -7.99 -14.35
C ALA A 162 7.71 -6.81 -14.69
N TRP A 163 7.73 -6.34 -15.95
CA TRP A 163 6.79 -5.32 -16.43
C TRP A 163 5.34 -5.78 -16.41
N ALA A 164 5.08 -7.02 -16.82
CA ALA A 164 3.72 -7.57 -16.82
C ALA A 164 3.14 -7.63 -15.40
N TRP A 165 3.92 -8.12 -14.43
CA TRP A 165 3.52 -8.12 -13.02
C TRP A 165 3.44 -6.70 -12.43
N ALA A 166 4.33 -5.78 -12.81
CA ALA A 166 4.23 -4.38 -12.40
C ALA A 166 2.91 -3.75 -12.83
N CYS A 167 2.42 -4.05 -14.04
CA CYS A 167 1.10 -3.62 -14.51
C CYS A 167 -0.04 -4.24 -13.69
N VAL A 168 0.04 -5.52 -13.33
CA VAL A 168 -0.94 -6.17 -12.43
C VAL A 168 -1.02 -5.44 -11.10
N PHE A 169 0.13 -5.21 -10.44
CA PHE A 169 0.19 -4.53 -9.15
C PHE A 169 -0.25 -3.07 -9.23
N LEU A 170 0.03 -2.39 -10.34
CA LEU A 170 -0.45 -1.04 -10.59
C LEU A 170 -1.98 -0.99 -10.61
N VAL A 171 -2.62 -1.85 -11.41
CA VAL A 171 -4.08 -1.85 -11.54
C VAL A 171 -4.73 -2.31 -10.24
N GLN A 172 -4.17 -3.34 -9.60
CA GLN A 172 -4.64 -3.87 -8.32
C GLN A 172 -4.59 -2.79 -7.21
N ASP A 173 -3.47 -2.09 -7.07
CA ASP A 173 -3.32 -1.11 -5.99
C ASP A 173 -4.05 0.21 -6.29
N THR A 174 -4.28 0.52 -7.58
CA THR A 174 -5.26 1.55 -8.00
C THR A 174 -6.65 1.21 -7.50
N ALA A 175 -7.10 -0.04 -7.71
CA ALA A 175 -8.41 -0.51 -7.28
C ALA A 175 -8.55 -0.45 -5.75
N SER A 176 -7.55 -0.94 -5.01
CA SER A 176 -7.57 -0.90 -3.55
C SER A 176 -7.52 0.53 -3.00
N ASN A 177 -6.75 1.43 -3.62
CA ASN A 177 -6.71 2.83 -3.20
C ASN A 177 -8.04 3.54 -3.45
N LEU A 178 -8.75 3.19 -4.53
CA LEU A 178 -10.08 3.72 -4.84
C LEU A 178 -11.13 3.28 -3.79
N VAL A 179 -11.03 2.07 -3.23
CA VAL A 179 -11.86 1.70 -2.06
C VAL A 179 -11.57 2.61 -0.86
N GLY A 180 -10.31 3.00 -0.67
CA GLY A 180 -9.91 3.98 0.34
C GLY A 180 -10.56 5.35 0.12
N THR A 181 -10.62 5.85 -1.11
CA THR A 181 -11.29 7.13 -1.40
C THR A 181 -12.81 7.03 -1.30
N VAL A 182 -13.42 5.87 -1.59
CA VAL A 182 -14.86 5.65 -1.34
C VAL A 182 -15.18 5.84 0.15
N ARG A 183 -14.36 5.30 1.05
CA ARG A 183 -14.48 5.51 2.50
C ARG A 183 -14.39 6.99 2.87
N ASP A 184 -13.49 7.73 2.24
CA ASP A 184 -13.17 9.11 2.64
C ASP A 184 -14.01 10.18 1.89
N THR A 185 -14.98 9.77 1.07
CA THR A 185 -15.79 10.64 0.19
C THR A 185 -16.35 11.90 0.87
N ALA A 186 -16.91 11.76 2.09
CA ALA A 186 -17.51 12.90 2.80
C ALA A 186 -16.44 13.91 3.25
N GLY A 187 -15.31 13.41 3.77
CA GLY A 187 -14.18 14.24 4.19
C GLY A 187 -13.50 14.92 3.01
N ASP A 188 -13.30 14.19 1.91
CA ASP A 188 -12.75 14.72 0.66
C ASP A 188 -13.61 15.87 0.11
N ARG A 189 -14.94 15.67 0.06
CA ARG A 189 -15.87 16.72 -0.39
C ARG A 189 -15.79 17.97 0.48
N ALA A 190 -15.79 17.81 1.80
CA ALA A 190 -15.69 18.93 2.74
C ALA A 190 -14.35 19.68 2.61
N GLY A 191 -13.27 18.97 2.31
CA GLY A 191 -11.95 19.53 2.05
C GLY A 191 -11.73 20.10 0.65
N GLY A 192 -12.76 20.12 -0.20
CA GLY A 192 -12.68 20.62 -1.58
C GLY A 192 -11.96 19.69 -2.57
N TYR A 193 -11.73 18.43 -2.19
CA TYR A 193 -11.08 17.44 -3.04
C TYR A 193 -12.09 16.88 -4.04
N ARG A 194 -11.68 16.75 -5.30
CA ARG A 194 -12.50 16.16 -6.38
C ARG A 194 -12.06 14.73 -6.66
N THR A 195 -11.97 13.89 -5.62
CA THR A 195 -11.67 12.45 -5.80
C THR A 195 -12.75 11.76 -6.62
N LEU A 196 -12.42 10.62 -7.23
CA LEU A 196 -13.36 9.91 -8.10
C LEU A 196 -14.75 9.70 -7.47
N PRO A 197 -14.91 9.17 -6.23
CA PRO A 197 -16.23 9.01 -5.62
C PRO A 197 -16.95 10.32 -5.31
N VAL A 198 -16.23 11.44 -5.15
CA VAL A 198 -16.87 12.77 -5.02
C VAL A 198 -17.49 13.20 -6.35
N VAL A 199 -16.84 12.88 -7.47
CA VAL A 199 -17.26 13.32 -8.81
C VAL A 199 -18.35 12.41 -9.39
N ILE A 200 -18.20 11.08 -9.32
CA ILE A 200 -19.13 10.11 -9.94
C ILE A 200 -20.03 9.38 -8.94
N GLY A 201 -19.89 9.69 -7.65
CA GLY A 201 -20.62 9.02 -6.57
C GLY A 201 -19.97 7.72 -6.10
N ALA A 202 -20.21 7.37 -4.84
CA ALA A 202 -19.60 6.20 -4.18
C ALA A 202 -19.99 4.87 -4.83
N ARG A 203 -21.21 4.75 -5.37
CA ARG A 203 -21.68 3.54 -6.07
C ARG A 203 -20.89 3.28 -7.35
N ALA A 204 -20.78 4.28 -8.22
CA ALA A 204 -20.05 4.13 -9.48
C ALA A 204 -18.55 3.93 -9.24
N ALA A 205 -17.97 4.64 -8.27
CA ALA A 205 -16.58 4.44 -7.87
C ALA A 205 -16.32 3.03 -7.31
N SER A 206 -17.25 2.45 -6.54
CA SER A 206 -17.14 1.08 -6.03
C SER A 206 -17.14 0.04 -7.15
N TRP A 207 -17.99 0.20 -8.16
CA TRP A 207 -18.00 -0.66 -9.34
C TRP A 207 -16.75 -0.49 -10.21
N CYS A 208 -16.26 0.74 -10.35
CA CYS A 208 -14.98 1.00 -11.01
C CYS A 208 -13.83 0.28 -10.30
N ALA A 209 -13.76 0.35 -8.97
CA ALA A 209 -12.78 -0.38 -8.18
C ALA A 209 -12.90 -1.90 -8.39
N ALA A 210 -14.11 -2.45 -8.38
CA ALA A 210 -14.35 -3.87 -8.61
C ALA A 210 -13.91 -4.32 -10.01
N ALA A 211 -14.17 -3.51 -11.04
CA ALA A 211 -13.76 -3.80 -12.41
C ALA A 211 -12.23 -3.78 -12.58
N LEU A 212 -11.55 -2.78 -12.01
CA LEU A 212 -10.09 -2.71 -12.01
C LEU A 212 -9.48 -3.92 -11.29
N PHE A 213 -10.02 -4.29 -10.12
CA PHE A 213 -9.57 -5.47 -9.39
C PHE A 213 -9.76 -6.75 -10.19
N ALA A 214 -10.94 -6.95 -10.79
CA ALA A 214 -11.22 -8.12 -11.62
C ALA A 214 -10.25 -8.23 -12.81
N ALA A 215 -9.96 -7.10 -13.47
CA ALA A 215 -8.99 -7.06 -14.56
C ALA A 215 -7.57 -7.42 -14.09
N ALA A 216 -7.13 -6.87 -12.95
CA ALA A 216 -5.82 -7.18 -12.38
C ALA A 216 -5.71 -8.66 -11.99
N MET A 217 -6.75 -9.23 -11.38
CA MET A 217 -6.78 -10.63 -10.99
C MET A 217 -6.84 -11.59 -12.18
N ALA A 218 -7.60 -11.26 -13.22
CA ALA A 218 -7.62 -12.03 -14.46
C ALA A 218 -6.22 -12.07 -15.10
N ALA A 219 -5.54 -10.92 -15.16
CA ALA A 219 -4.17 -10.83 -15.63
C ALA A 219 -3.18 -11.59 -14.71
N ALA A 220 -3.35 -11.52 -13.38
CA ALA A 220 -2.52 -12.27 -12.43
C ALA A 220 -2.65 -13.78 -12.63
N VAL A 221 -3.87 -14.29 -12.80
CA VAL A 221 -4.12 -15.71 -13.09
C VAL A 221 -3.50 -16.11 -14.42
N ALA A 222 -3.68 -15.31 -15.47
CA ALA A 222 -3.07 -15.57 -16.77
C ALA A 222 -1.54 -15.62 -16.69
N LEU A 223 -0.91 -14.65 -16.01
CA LEU A 223 0.53 -14.62 -15.79
C LEU A 223 1.02 -15.79 -14.91
N ALA A 224 0.23 -16.23 -13.94
CA ALA A 224 0.58 -17.40 -13.13
C ALA A 224 0.64 -18.67 -13.97
N VAL A 225 -0.31 -18.84 -14.89
CA VAL A 225 -0.34 -19.98 -15.81
C VAL A 225 0.77 -19.89 -16.86
N ILE A 226 0.88 -18.75 -17.55
CA ILE A 226 1.83 -18.57 -18.66
C ILE A 226 3.28 -18.49 -18.16
N GLY A 227 3.51 -17.79 -17.05
CA GLY A 227 4.82 -17.59 -16.44
C GLY A 227 5.32 -18.78 -15.61
N GLY A 228 4.52 -19.85 -15.48
CA GLY A 228 4.94 -21.07 -14.81
C GLY A 228 5.14 -20.95 -13.30
N LEU A 229 4.29 -20.16 -12.61
CA LEU A 229 4.30 -20.12 -11.15
C LEU A 229 4.01 -21.53 -10.60
N GLY A 230 4.86 -22.01 -9.70
CA GLY A 230 4.69 -23.33 -9.07
C GLY A 230 3.36 -23.45 -8.32
N ALA A 231 2.95 -24.68 -8.00
CA ALA A 231 1.63 -24.97 -7.42
C ALA A 231 1.26 -24.11 -6.21
N VAL A 232 2.22 -23.83 -5.30
CA VAL A 232 1.99 -22.94 -4.16
C VAL A 232 1.76 -21.50 -4.60
N GLY A 233 2.57 -20.97 -5.52
CA GLY A 233 2.40 -19.64 -6.09
C GLY A 233 1.03 -19.50 -6.78
N GLY A 234 0.65 -20.46 -7.62
CA GLY A 234 -0.67 -20.50 -8.25
C GLY A 234 -1.81 -20.56 -7.22
N GLY A 235 -1.68 -21.40 -6.18
CA GLY A 235 -2.64 -21.48 -5.07
C GLY A 235 -2.79 -20.16 -4.30
N LEU A 236 -1.69 -19.43 -4.08
CA LEU A 236 -1.73 -18.11 -3.45
C LEU A 236 -2.40 -17.07 -4.36
N VAL A 237 -2.19 -17.10 -5.69
CA VAL A 237 -2.94 -16.23 -6.61
C VAL A 237 -4.45 -16.49 -6.50
N LEU A 238 -4.88 -17.76 -6.48
CA LEU A 238 -6.29 -18.11 -6.28
C LEU A 238 -6.82 -17.64 -4.92
N ALA A 239 -6.03 -17.77 -3.86
CA ALA A 239 -6.40 -17.25 -2.54
C ALA A 239 -6.58 -15.71 -2.55
N ALA A 240 -5.71 -14.98 -3.26
CA ALA A 240 -5.85 -13.54 -3.45
C ALA A 240 -7.15 -13.19 -4.19
N VAL A 241 -7.49 -13.92 -5.27
CA VAL A 241 -8.77 -13.78 -5.98
C VAL A 241 -9.95 -13.96 -5.02
N CYS A 242 -9.95 -15.05 -4.23
CA CYS A 242 -11.02 -15.34 -3.28
C CYS A 242 -11.17 -14.24 -2.21
N LEU A 243 -10.07 -13.77 -1.64
CA LEU A 243 -10.08 -12.68 -0.65
C LEU A 243 -10.64 -11.40 -1.24
N GLY A 244 -10.20 -11.02 -2.44
CA GLY A 244 -10.72 -9.82 -3.10
C GLY A 244 -12.20 -9.92 -3.45
N LEU A 245 -12.66 -11.07 -3.95
CA LEU A 245 -14.10 -11.32 -4.18
C LEU A 245 -14.91 -11.21 -2.89
N ALA A 246 -14.38 -11.71 -1.77
CA ALA A 246 -15.01 -11.54 -0.45
C ALA A 246 -15.06 -10.05 -0.05
N GLY A 247 -13.98 -9.30 -0.26
CA GLY A 247 -13.93 -7.85 -0.04
C GLY A 247 -14.97 -7.10 -0.87
N TYR A 248 -15.00 -7.30 -2.18
CA TYR A 248 -15.95 -6.60 -3.06
C TYR A 248 -17.40 -7.02 -2.83
N ARG A 249 -17.69 -8.24 -2.36
CA ARG A 249 -19.02 -8.59 -1.87
C ARG A 249 -19.46 -7.73 -0.68
N VAL A 250 -18.56 -7.43 0.25
CA VAL A 250 -18.85 -6.53 1.38
C VAL A 250 -19.13 -5.11 0.89
N LEU A 251 -18.31 -4.61 -0.04
CA LEU A 251 -18.45 -3.26 -0.60
C LEU A 251 -19.76 -3.07 -1.36
N LEU A 252 -20.09 -4.02 -2.25
CA LEU A 252 -21.20 -3.90 -3.19
C LEU A 252 -22.55 -4.38 -2.62
N GLY A 253 -22.54 -5.17 -1.54
CA GLY A 253 -23.73 -5.78 -0.95
C GLY A 253 -24.51 -4.88 0.00
N GLY A 254 -24.46 -3.55 -0.13
CA GLY A 254 -25.19 -2.63 0.76
C GLY A 254 -25.02 -1.16 0.36
N ASP A 255 -25.20 -0.25 1.32
CA ASP A 255 -25.09 1.18 1.06
C ASP A 255 -23.66 1.56 0.63
N PRO A 256 -23.45 2.01 -0.63
CA PRO A 256 -22.14 2.41 -1.11
C PRO A 256 -21.58 3.64 -0.38
N ALA A 257 -22.42 4.42 0.29
CA ALA A 257 -21.99 5.58 1.06
C ALA A 257 -21.53 5.22 2.48
N ASP A 258 -21.69 3.97 2.95
CA ASP A 258 -21.25 3.56 4.28
C ASP A 258 -19.70 3.40 4.34
N PRO A 259 -18.99 4.30 5.05
CA PRO A 259 -17.53 4.24 5.13
C PRO A 259 -17.04 3.00 5.89
N ARG A 260 -17.88 2.35 6.71
CA ARG A 260 -17.49 1.15 7.47
C ARG A 260 -17.34 -0.06 6.55
N ARG A 261 -18.20 -0.19 5.54
CA ARG A 261 -18.09 -1.23 4.51
C ARG A 261 -16.85 -1.03 3.65
N ALA A 262 -16.58 0.21 3.25
CA ALA A 262 -15.36 0.54 2.53
C ALA A 262 -14.10 0.27 3.37
N LEU A 263 -14.13 0.58 4.68
CA LEU A 263 -13.04 0.23 5.58
C LEU A 263 -12.81 -1.27 5.68
N ARG A 264 -13.87 -2.05 5.92
CA ARG A 264 -13.80 -3.51 6.03
C ARG A 264 -13.32 -4.17 4.73
N THR A 265 -13.78 -3.65 3.60
CA THR A 265 -13.28 -4.08 2.28
C THR A 265 -11.80 -3.80 2.16
N HIS A 266 -11.35 -2.59 2.51
CA HIS A 266 -9.95 -2.22 2.44
C HIS A 266 -9.08 -2.98 3.45
N GLU A 267 -9.63 -3.49 4.56
CA GLU A 267 -8.94 -4.41 5.48
C GLU A 267 -8.64 -5.75 4.82
N ILE A 268 -9.65 -6.33 4.17
CA ILE A 268 -9.51 -7.57 3.40
C ILE A 268 -8.52 -7.39 2.24
N LEU A 269 -8.60 -6.27 1.51
CA LEU A 269 -7.69 -5.98 0.40
C LEU A 269 -6.24 -5.74 0.83
N ILE A 270 -5.96 -5.38 2.09
CA ILE A 270 -4.57 -5.38 2.58
C ILE A 270 -4.05 -6.81 2.70
N ALA A 271 -4.84 -7.73 3.25
CA ALA A 271 -4.45 -9.12 3.36
C ALA A 271 -4.28 -9.77 1.97
N GLU A 272 -5.22 -9.51 1.06
CA GLU A 272 -5.16 -9.97 -0.34
C GLU A 272 -3.86 -9.55 -1.03
N ARG A 273 -3.47 -8.28 -0.92
CA ARG A 273 -2.22 -7.75 -1.48
C ARG A 273 -0.97 -8.45 -0.97
N LEU A 274 -0.94 -8.79 0.32
CA LEU A 274 0.17 -9.56 0.90
C LEU A 274 0.23 -10.96 0.29
N VAL A 275 -0.92 -11.61 0.12
CA VAL A 275 -1.03 -12.94 -0.49
C VAL A 275 -0.58 -12.91 -1.96
N LEU A 276 -1.01 -11.92 -2.74
CA LEU A 276 -0.60 -11.76 -4.14
C LEU A 276 0.92 -11.49 -4.26
N ALA A 277 1.47 -10.63 -3.42
CA ALA A 277 2.92 -10.37 -3.38
C ALA A 277 3.71 -11.63 -3.01
N ALA A 278 3.26 -12.39 -2.01
CA ALA A 278 3.90 -13.65 -1.64
C ALA A 278 3.80 -14.71 -2.74
N ALA A 279 2.70 -14.72 -3.50
CA ALA A 279 2.54 -15.62 -4.65
C ALA A 279 3.67 -15.43 -5.66
N VAL A 280 3.92 -14.19 -6.08
CA VAL A 280 4.99 -13.86 -7.03
C VAL A 280 6.37 -14.08 -6.40
N ALA A 281 6.57 -13.66 -5.15
CA ALA A 281 7.84 -13.84 -4.44
C ALA A 281 8.23 -15.32 -4.28
N SER A 282 7.25 -16.24 -4.22
CA SER A 282 7.49 -17.68 -4.12
C SER A 282 8.28 -18.26 -5.30
N GLY A 283 8.23 -17.62 -6.48
CA GLY A 283 8.98 -18.03 -7.66
C GLY A 283 10.49 -17.92 -7.50
N GLY A 284 10.97 -16.94 -6.72
CA GLY A 284 12.40 -16.71 -6.48
C GLY A 284 12.88 -17.13 -5.08
N LEU A 285 12.05 -16.97 -4.05
CA LEU A 285 12.39 -17.36 -2.67
C LEU A 285 12.19 -18.86 -2.41
N GLY A 286 11.42 -19.54 -3.25
CA GLY A 286 10.87 -20.85 -2.96
C GLY A 286 9.62 -20.77 -2.07
N ALA A 287 8.72 -21.74 -2.27
CA ALA A 287 7.42 -21.77 -1.61
C ALA A 287 7.46 -21.75 -0.06
N PRO A 288 8.31 -22.54 0.63
CA PRO A 288 8.30 -22.56 2.10
C PRO A 288 8.66 -21.20 2.71
N VAL A 289 9.68 -20.54 2.17
CA VAL A 289 10.16 -19.23 2.65
C VAL A 289 9.10 -18.15 2.41
N ALA A 290 8.50 -18.12 1.21
CA ALA A 290 7.45 -17.17 0.89
C ALA A 290 6.22 -17.32 1.81
N VAL A 291 5.82 -18.57 2.13
CA VAL A 291 4.71 -18.83 3.04
C VAL A 291 5.02 -18.38 4.48
N VAL A 292 6.23 -18.62 4.99
CA VAL A 292 6.63 -18.16 6.33
C VAL A 292 6.60 -16.63 6.41
N ILE A 293 7.15 -15.94 5.41
CA ILE A 293 7.12 -14.48 5.32
C ILE A 293 5.68 -13.97 5.25
N LEU A 294 4.83 -14.60 4.44
CA LEU A 294 3.42 -14.25 4.32
C LEU A 294 2.67 -14.40 5.66
N VAL A 295 2.85 -15.52 6.35
CA VAL A 295 2.19 -15.77 7.64
C VAL A 295 2.60 -14.71 8.67
N ALA A 296 3.90 -14.40 8.77
CA ALA A 296 4.39 -13.35 9.65
C ALA A 296 3.81 -11.97 9.27
N ALA A 297 3.79 -11.64 7.98
CA ALA A 297 3.23 -10.39 7.48
C ALA A 297 1.72 -10.27 7.76
N LEU A 298 0.95 -11.34 7.56
CA LEU A 298 -0.48 -11.39 7.86
C LEU A 298 -0.72 -11.28 9.37
N ALA A 299 0.05 -11.97 10.20
CA ALA A 299 -0.08 -11.89 11.65
C ALA A 299 0.12 -10.46 12.16
N ILE A 300 1.18 -9.78 11.70
CA ILE A 300 1.43 -8.37 12.03
C ILE A 300 0.32 -7.48 11.46
N SER A 301 -0.08 -7.69 10.21
CA SER A 301 -1.08 -6.85 9.56
C SER A 301 -2.43 -6.96 10.25
N LEU A 302 -2.97 -8.15 10.42
CA LEU A 302 -4.29 -8.40 11.00
C LEU A 302 -4.34 -7.97 12.47
N SER A 303 -3.31 -8.28 13.27
CA SER A 303 -3.28 -7.85 14.68
C SER A 303 -3.25 -6.33 14.82
N THR A 304 -2.44 -5.64 14.02
CA THR A 304 -2.35 -4.18 14.09
C THR A 304 -3.54 -3.47 13.44
N GLN A 305 -4.23 -4.10 12.48
CA GLN A 305 -5.55 -3.63 12.03
C GLN A 305 -6.56 -3.65 13.17
N ALA A 306 -6.68 -4.79 13.86
CA ALA A 306 -7.61 -4.96 14.96
C ALA A 306 -7.37 -3.95 16.11
N LEU A 307 -6.10 -3.64 16.38
CA LEU A 307 -5.72 -2.72 17.46
C LEU A 307 -5.85 -1.24 17.10
N LEU A 308 -5.51 -0.84 15.86
CA LEU A 308 -5.29 0.57 15.52
C LEU A 308 -6.29 1.14 14.52
N ARG A 309 -6.76 0.32 13.56
CA ARG A 309 -7.25 0.85 12.29
C ARG A 309 -8.57 1.61 12.42
N ARG A 310 -9.53 1.05 13.15
CA ARG A 310 -10.83 1.70 13.39
C ARG A 310 -10.65 3.06 14.09
N ARG A 311 -9.84 3.09 15.15
CA ARG A 311 -9.53 4.31 15.90
C ARG A 311 -8.80 5.34 15.04
N HIS A 312 -7.87 4.89 14.20
CA HIS A 312 -7.15 5.78 13.28
C HIS A 312 -8.08 6.45 12.26
N GLU A 313 -9.11 5.75 11.78
CA GLU A 313 -10.01 6.30 10.75
C GLU A 313 -11.21 7.08 11.31
N PHE A 314 -11.77 6.66 12.45
CA PHE A 314 -13.02 7.23 12.97
C PHE A 314 -12.90 7.87 14.37
N GLY A 315 -11.72 7.82 15.00
CA GLY A 315 -11.54 8.28 16.36
C GLY A 315 -12.22 7.40 17.41
N ASP A 316 -12.34 7.90 18.63
CA ASP A 316 -12.98 7.21 19.77
C ASP A 316 -14.52 7.45 19.82
N ILE A 317 -15.14 7.87 18.72
CA ILE A 317 -16.57 8.22 18.68
C ILE A 317 -17.42 6.96 18.96
N PRO A 318 -18.31 6.98 19.96
CA PRO A 318 -19.24 5.88 20.21
C PRO A 318 -20.13 5.70 18.98
N VAL A 319 -20.18 4.48 18.46
CA VAL A 319 -21.11 4.15 17.39
C VAL A 319 -22.51 4.13 17.99
N ARG A 320 -23.35 5.10 17.62
CA ARG A 320 -24.80 4.87 17.70
C ARG A 320 -25.10 3.69 16.79
N SER A 321 -25.55 2.58 17.38
CA SER A 321 -26.18 1.49 16.65
C SER A 321 -27.42 2.06 15.98
N ALA A 322 -27.40 2.11 14.65
CA ALA A 322 -28.58 2.22 13.82
C ALA A 322 -28.83 0.84 13.23
#